data_AF-A0A662GE89-F1
#
_entry.id   AF-A0A662GE89-F1
#
_cell.length_a   1.000
_cell.length_b   1.000
_cell.length_c   1.000
_cell.angle_alpha   90.00
_cell.angle_beta   90.00
_cell.angle_gamma   90.00
#
_symmetry.space_group_name_H-M   'P 1'
#
loop_
_entity.id
_entity.type
_entity.pdbx_description
1 polymer ?
#
loop_
_entity_poly.entity_id
_entity_poly.type
_entity_poly.pdbx_seq_one_letter_code
_entity_poly.pdbx_strand_id
1 'polypeptide(L)' 'MKLDNYKIVMFCGKRGVGKSTCASATAVYLASKGKKVLLVSSDPMPSLSDIFGLNVKGELKHINGVKDL' A
#
# COMPACT_ATOMS: atom_id res chain seq x y z
N MET A 1 16.36 3.45 4.12
CA MET A 1 16.25 2.54 2.95
C MET A 1 15.92 3.40 1.74
N LYS A 2 16.71 3.38 0.66
CA LYS A 2 16.39 4.11 -0.58
C LYS A 2 15.49 3.24 -1.45
N LEU A 3 14.20 3.56 -1.50
CA LEU A 3 13.22 2.85 -2.34
C LEU A 3 12.96 3.59 -3.66
N ASP A 4 13.49 4.80 -3.80
CA ASP A 4 13.13 5.79 -4.80
C ASP A 4 13.48 5.42 -6.25
N ASN A 5 14.33 4.40 -6.42
CA ASN A 5 14.80 3.87 -7.72
C ASN A 5 14.08 2.59 -8.15
N TYR A 6 13.23 2.00 -7.31
CA TYR A 6 12.52 0.77 -7.62
C TYR A 6 11.13 1.08 -8.17
N LYS A 7 10.78 0.46 -9.29
CA LYS A 7 9.42 0.54 -9.87
C LYS A 7 8.43 -0.38 -9.16
N ILE A 8 8.93 -1.46 -8.55
CA ILE A 8 8.12 -2.48 -7.86
C ILE A 8 8.79 -2.80 -6.54
N VAL A 9 7.99 -2.77 -5.46
CA VAL A 9 8.39 -3.21 -4.12
C VAL A 9 7.37 -4.26 -3.68
N MET A 10 7.83 -5.46 -3.35
CA MET A 10 6.97 -6.58 -2.95
C MET A 10 7.17 -6.94 -1.49
N PHE A 11 6.07 -7.14 -0.78
CA PHE A 11 6.06 -7.58 0.62
C PHE A 11 5.54 -9.02 0.69
N CYS A 12 6.43 -9.97 0.98
CA CYS A 12 6.14 -11.41 1.04
C CYS A 12 6.49 -11.99 2.43
N GLY A 13 5.86 -13.11 2.80
CA GLY A 13 6.05 -13.75 4.11
C GLY A 13 4.79 -14.45 4.65
N LYS A 14 4.93 -15.13 5.80
CA LYS A 14 3.84 -15.91 6.44
C LYS A 14 2.63 -15.04 6.83
N ARG A 15 1.49 -15.67 7.14
CA ARG A 15 0.31 -14.97 7.69
C ARG A 15 0.67 -14.31 9.02
N GLY A 16 0.19 -13.08 9.26
CA GLY A 16 0.35 -12.39 10.54
C GLY A 16 1.67 -11.63 10.75
N VAL A 17 2.63 -11.68 9.81
CA VAL A 17 3.94 -10.99 9.97
C VAL A 17 3.92 -9.49 9.65
N GLY A 18 2.74 -8.89 9.44
CA GLY A 18 2.59 -7.44 9.22
C GLY A 18 2.79 -6.94 7.79
N LYS A 19 2.72 -7.81 6.76
CA LYS A 19 2.96 -7.43 5.36
C LYS A 19 2.07 -6.27 4.88
N SER A 20 0.76 -6.36 5.08
CA SER A 20 -0.19 -5.34 4.64
C SER A 20 0.06 -4.02 5.35
N THR A 21 0.41 -4.06 6.64
CA THR A 21 0.79 -2.88 7.43
C THR A 21 2.06 -2.23 6.88
N CYS A 22 3.13 -3.00 6.68
CA CYS A 22 4.38 -2.48 6.13
C CYS A 22 4.24 -1.96 4.70
N ALA A 23 3.47 -2.66 3.85
CA ALA A 23 3.18 -2.22 2.49
C ALA A 23 2.42 -0.88 2.49
N SER A 24 1.40 -0.75 3.34
CA SER A 24 0.61 0.48 3.49
C SER A 24 1.45 1.64 4.00
N ALA A 25 2.22 1.42 5.06
CA ALA A 25 3.13 2.45 5.61
C ALA A 25 4.18 2.88 4.58
N THR A 26 4.72 1.94 3.81
CA THR A 26 5.69 2.24 2.74
C THR A 26 5.05 3.04 1.62
N ALA A 27 3.82 2.71 1.22
CA ALA A 27 3.10 3.42 0.18
C ALA A 27 2.81 4.87 0.58
N VAL A 28 2.33 5.09 1.80
CA VAL A 28 2.12 6.43 2.37
C VAL A 28 3.43 7.21 2.45
N TYR A 29 4.51 6.57 2.90
CA TYR A 29 5.82 7.20 2.96
C TYR A 29 6.30 7.64 1.57
N LEU A 30 6.23 6.78 0.56
CA LEU A 30 6.65 7.10 -0.81
C LEU A 30 5.80 8.22 -1.43
N ALA A 31 4.48 8.17 -1.23
CA ALA A 31 3.55 9.21 -1.66
C ALA A 31 3.88 10.56 -1.00
N SER A 32 4.19 10.56 0.30
CA SER A 32 4.64 11.76 1.03
C SER A 32 5.96 12.36 0.50
N LYS A 33 6.76 11.57 -0.24
CA LYS A 33 7.98 12.01 -0.94
C LYS A 33 7.71 12.47 -2.38
N GLY A 34 6.45 12.66 -2.76
CA GLY A 34 6.04 13.12 -4.09
C GLY A 34 6.10 12.05 -5.17
N LYS A 35 6.15 10.77 -4.80
CA LYS A 35 6.08 9.67 -5.76
C LYS A 35 4.62 9.32 -6.02
N LYS A 36 4.28 9.00 -7.27
CA LYS A 36 2.98 8.40 -7.60
C LYS A 36 3.05 6.91 -7.30
N VAL A 37 2.24 6.45 -6.37
CA VAL A 37 2.29 5.08 -5.85
C VAL A 37 0.99 4.35 -6.16
N LEU A 38 1.09 3.08 -6.51
CA LEU A 38 -0.05 2.17 -6.59
C LEU A 38 0.18 1.05 -5.57
N LEU A 39 -0.74 0.93 -4.60
CA LEU A 39 -0.72 -0.13 -3.62
C LEU A 39 -1.71 -1.24 -4.03
N VAL A 40 -1.19 -2.45 -4.20
CA VAL A 40 -1.97 -3.60 -4.66
C VAL A 40 -1.85 -4.74 -3.65
N SER A 41 -2.98 -5.39 -3.34
CA SER A 41 -3.02 -6.64 -2.59
C SER A 41 -3.58 -7.75 -3.49
N SER A 42 -2.84 -8.86 -3.60
CA SER A 42 -3.34 -10.09 -4.22
C SER A 42 -3.97 -11.07 -3.22
N ASP A 43 -3.92 -10.76 -1.93
CA ASP A 43 -4.54 -11.56 -0.87
C ASP A 43 -6.07 -11.34 -0.87
N PRO A 44 -6.89 -12.40 -0.82
CA PRO A 44 -8.34 -12.27 -0.69
C PRO A 44 -8.80 -11.61 0.63
N MET A 45 -7.95 -11.56 1.67
CA MET A 45 -8.29 -10.88 2.92
C MET A 45 -8.44 -9.36 2.74
N PRO A 46 -9.45 -8.73 3.36
CA PRO A 46 -9.74 -7.30 3.24
C PRO A 46 -8.79 -6.39 4.02
N SER A 47 -7.60 -6.88 4.42
CA SER A 47 -6.65 -6.17 5.27
C SER A 47 -6.37 -4.73 4.82
N LEU A 48 -6.34 -4.49 3.50
CA LEU A 48 -6.13 -3.16 2.95
C LEU A 48 -7.33 -2.24 3.19
N SER A 49 -8.54 -2.76 2.99
CA SER A 49 -9.77 -2.04 3.26
C SER A 49 -9.89 -1.68 4.74
N ASP A 50 -9.49 -2.60 5.63
CA ASP A 50 -9.51 -2.39 7.06
C ASP A 50 -8.51 -1.31 7.50
N ILE A 51 -7.29 -1.32 6.93
CA ILE A 51 -6.24 -0.33 7.23
C ILE A 51 -6.66 1.08 6.83
N PHE A 52 -7.28 1.24 5.66
CA PHE A 52 -7.63 2.55 5.13
C PHE A 52 -9.07 2.98 5.43
N GLY A 53 -9.90 2.10 6.01
CA GLY A 53 -11.32 2.36 6.22
C GLY A 53 -12.10 2.59 4.92
N LEU A 54 -11.63 2.03 3.81
CA LEU A 54 -12.16 2.26 2.46
C LEU A 54 -12.33 0.92 1.74
N ASN A 55 -13.44 0.70 1.03
CA ASN A 55 -13.58 -0.51 0.23
C ASN A 55 -12.76 -0.39 -1.08
N VAL A 56 -11.58 -1.00 -1.11
CA VAL A 56 -10.63 -0.96 -2.25
C VAL A 56 -10.75 -2.15 -3.21
N LYS A 57 -11.82 -2.94 -3.13
CA LYS A 57 -11.93 -4.20 -3.87
C LYS A 57 -12.24 -3.98 -5.35
N GLY A 58 -11.29 -4.34 -6.22
CA GLY A 58 -11.49 -4.41 -7.68
C GLY A 58 -11.52 -3.06 -8.41
N GLU A 59 -11.30 -1.96 -7.70
CA GLU A 59 -11.35 -0.60 -8.24
C GLU A 59 -10.15 0.21 -7.76
N LEU A 60 -9.63 1.08 -8.63
CA LEU A 60 -8.64 2.07 -8.22
C LEU A 60 -9.33 3.13 -7.37
N LYS A 61 -8.80 3.37 -6.16
CA LYS A 61 -9.29 4.40 -5.26
C LYS A 61 -8.13 5.20 -4.70
N HIS A 62 -8.34 6.51 -4.65
CA HIS A 62 -7.42 7.39 -3.95
C HIS A 62 -7.58 7.24 -2.44
N ILE A 63 -6.45 7.28 -1.74
CA ILE A 63 -6.44 7.27 -0.29
C ILE A 63 -6.64 8.70 0.22
N ASN A 64 -7.73 8.91 0.96
CA ASN A 64 -8.06 10.21 1.55
C ASN A 64 -6.90 10.72 2.43
N GLY A 65 -6.52 11.98 2.24
CA GLY A 65 -5.46 12.62 3.02
C GLY A 65 -4.03 12.28 2.57
N VAL A 66 -3.84 11.44 1.55
CA VAL A 66 -2.52 11.13 0.98
C VAL A 66 -2.52 11.44 -0.51
N LYS A 67 -1.83 12.53 -0.89
CA LYS A 67 -1.71 12.91 -2.29
C LYS A 67 -0.92 11.85 -3.06
N ASP A 68 -1.36 11.53 -4.28
CA ASP A 68 -0.68 10.62 -5.21
C ASP A 68 -0.53 9.15 -4.73
N LEU A 69 -1.43 8.70 -3.85
CA LEU A 69 -1.65 7.30 -3.45
C LEU A 69 -3.07 6.81 -3.79
#